data_AF-A0A7Y8LHE2-F1
#
_entry.id   AF-A0A7Y8LHE2-F1
#
_cell.length_a   1.000
_cell.length_b   1.000
_cell.length_c   1.000
_cell.angle_alpha   90.00
_cell.angle_beta   90.00
_cell.angle_gamma   90.00
#
_symmetry.space_group_name_H-M   'P 1'
#
loop_
_entity.id
_entity.type
_entity.pdbx_description
1 polymer ?
#
loop_
_entity_poly.entity_id
_entity_poly.type
_entity_poly.pdbx_seq_one_letter_code
_entity_poly.pdbx_strand_id
1 'polypeptide(L)'
;MPRRMCPRHGENQPCTCAMGNLYRFVEPVVLLLLKKKGQSYGYDLSGDLRDHALTDAEIERAALYRTLRQLEMNGNVRSEWETDKGGPARRVYRLTPRGEKHLEEWATVLDHVSKSMARFVKDARAALNSPAARKSSGAVRQAS
;
A
#
# COMPACT_ATOMS: atom_id res chain seq x y z
N MET A 1 26.90 -8.87 -5.87
CA MET A 1 25.83 -7.94 -5.45
C MET A 1 24.57 -8.32 -6.22
N PRO A 2 23.43 -8.63 -5.56
CA PRO A 2 22.23 -9.02 -6.30
C PRO A 2 21.79 -7.84 -7.19
N ARG A 3 21.67 -8.10 -8.50
CA ARG A 3 21.25 -7.10 -9.49
C ARG A 3 19.87 -6.58 -9.09
N ARG A 4 19.76 -5.28 -8.90
CA ARG A 4 18.51 -4.56 -8.56
C ARG A 4 17.59 -4.47 -9.80
N MET A 5 17.24 -5.61 -10.38
CA MET A 5 16.25 -5.65 -11.45
C MET A 5 14.90 -5.98 -10.85
N CYS A 6 14.01 -4.99 -10.80
CA CYS A 6 12.59 -5.27 -10.58
C CYS A 6 11.96 -5.59 -11.94
N PRO A 7 11.32 -6.77 -12.12
CA PRO A 7 10.71 -7.14 -13.40
C PRO A 7 9.59 -6.18 -13.85
N ARG A 8 9.07 -5.33 -12.97
CA ARG A 8 8.07 -4.30 -13.30
C ARG A 8 8.63 -2.92 -13.65
N HIS A 9 9.80 -2.54 -13.11
CA HIS A 9 10.31 -1.16 -13.25
C HIS A 9 11.69 -1.08 -13.91
N GLY A 10 12.29 -2.22 -14.29
CA GLY A 10 13.60 -2.27 -14.94
C GLY A 10 14.73 -1.71 -14.06
N GLU A 11 15.78 -1.19 -14.69
CA GLU A 11 16.97 -0.62 -14.01
C GLU A 11 16.78 0.84 -13.52
N ASN A 12 15.64 1.48 -13.82
CA ASN A 12 15.56 2.94 -13.82
C ASN A 12 15.23 3.63 -12.49
N GLN A 13 14.90 2.92 -11.40
CA GLN A 13 14.76 3.55 -10.07
C GLN A 13 14.69 2.50 -8.93
N PRO A 14 15.16 2.82 -7.70
CA PRO A 14 14.78 2.04 -6.52
C PRO A 14 13.25 2.01 -6.37
N CYS A 15 12.65 0.83 -6.33
CA CYS A 15 11.20 0.65 -6.17
C CYS A 15 10.88 -0.20 -4.94
N THR A 16 9.68 -0.02 -4.40
CA THR A 16 9.29 -0.72 -3.15
C THR A 16 9.23 -2.24 -3.32
N CYS A 17 9.03 -2.74 -4.54
CA CYS A 17 9.03 -4.17 -4.86
C CYS A 17 10.32 -4.90 -4.43
N ALA A 18 11.46 -4.20 -4.46
CA ALA A 18 12.77 -4.77 -4.12
C ALA A 18 13.20 -4.43 -2.68
N MET A 19 12.40 -3.66 -1.93
CA MET A 19 12.77 -3.09 -0.63
C MET A 19 12.24 -3.89 0.58
N GLY A 20 11.91 -5.17 0.40
CA GLY A 20 11.48 -6.07 1.50
C GLY A 20 10.02 -5.87 1.92
N ASN A 21 9.71 -6.09 3.20
CA ASN A 21 8.34 -6.08 3.74
C ASN A 21 7.85 -4.64 4.02
N LEU A 22 7.54 -3.89 2.96
CA LEU A 22 6.86 -2.60 3.08
C LEU A 22 5.36 -2.82 3.32
N TYR A 23 4.78 -2.07 4.26
CA TYR A 23 3.33 -2.09 4.50
C TYR A 23 2.59 -1.66 3.22
N ARG A 24 1.76 -2.55 2.66
CA ARG A 24 1.03 -2.30 1.40
C ARG A 24 -0.24 -1.44 1.57
N PHE A 25 -0.58 -1.09 2.82
CA PHE A 25 -1.77 -0.28 3.16
C PHE A 25 -3.06 -0.74 2.47
N VAL A 26 -3.30 -2.05 2.43
CA VAL A 26 -4.45 -2.63 1.71
C VAL A 26 -5.78 -2.15 2.29
N GLU A 27 -5.87 -2.08 3.62
CA GLU A 27 -7.09 -1.70 4.32
C GLU A 27 -7.63 -0.31 3.98
N PRO A 28 -6.86 0.80 4.10
CA PRO A 28 -7.36 2.12 3.72
C PRO A 28 -7.73 2.22 2.24
N VAL A 29 -7.04 1.50 1.35
CA VAL A 29 -7.38 1.48 -0.07
C VAL A 29 -8.73 0.80 -0.30
N VAL A 30 -8.98 -0.36 0.33
CA VAL A 30 -10.25 -1.08 0.22
C VAL A 30 -11.41 -0.22 0.75
N LEU A 31 -11.22 0.44 1.89
CA LEU A 31 -12.23 1.35 2.46
C LEU A 31 -12.53 2.51 1.50
N LEU A 32 -11.50 3.16 0.94
CA LEU A 32 -11.68 4.24 -0.02
C LEU A 32 -12.43 3.80 -1.28
N LEU A 33 -12.08 2.63 -1.83
CA LEU A 33 -12.75 2.08 -3.02
C LEU A 33 -14.23 1.80 -2.75
N LEU A 34 -14.55 1.18 -1.62
CA LEU A 34 -15.94 0.93 -1.22
C LEU A 34 -16.72 2.23 -1.01
N LYS A 35 -16.10 3.28 -0.44
CA LYS A 35 -16.74 4.59 -0.31
C LYS A 35 -17.05 5.22 -1.67
N LYS A 36 -16.11 5.19 -2.62
CA LYS A 36 -16.29 5.76 -3.96
C LYS A 36 -17.35 5.04 -4.78
N LYS A 37 -17.41 3.71 -4.67
CA LYS A 37 -18.34 2.87 -5.46
C LYS A 37 -19.70 2.69 -4.79
N GLY A 38 -19.82 2.96 -3.49
CA GLY A 38 -21.01 2.72 -2.67
C GLY A 38 -21.23 1.23 -2.34
N GLN A 39 -21.16 0.37 -3.35
CA GLN A 39 -21.12 -1.09 -3.22
C GLN A 39 -20.23 -1.70 -4.31
N SER A 40 -19.55 -2.80 -4.02
CA SER A 40 -18.68 -3.46 -5.00
C SER A 40 -18.55 -4.96 -4.75
N TYR A 41 -18.21 -5.70 -5.80
CA TYR A 41 -17.85 -7.12 -5.72
C TYR A 41 -16.35 -7.27 -5.41
N GLY A 42 -15.98 -8.36 -4.73
CA GLY A 42 -14.59 -8.63 -4.36
C GLY A 42 -13.64 -8.75 -5.57
N TYR A 43 -14.15 -9.26 -6.70
CA TYR A 43 -13.38 -9.33 -7.94
C TYR A 43 -13.12 -7.95 -8.53
N ASP A 44 -14.14 -7.09 -8.60
CA ASP A 44 -14.03 -5.74 -9.16
C ASP A 44 -13.05 -4.88 -8.35
N LEU A 45 -13.11 -4.99 -7.01
CA LEU A 45 -12.14 -4.33 -6.12
C LEU A 45 -10.70 -4.74 -6.44
N SER A 46 -10.46 -5.99 -6.83
CA SER A 46 -9.12 -6.45 -7.17
C SER A 46 -8.55 -5.81 -8.44
N GLY A 47 -9.41 -5.41 -9.38
CA GLY A 47 -9.00 -4.64 -10.56
C GLY A 47 -8.59 -3.22 -10.19
N ASP A 48 -9.38 -2.53 -9.36
CA ASP A 48 -9.13 -1.14 -8.99
C ASP A 48 -7.95 -0.97 -8.02
N LEU A 49 -7.61 -2.01 -7.24
CA LEU A 49 -6.52 -1.95 -6.26
C LEU A 49 -5.18 -1.54 -6.87
N ARG A 50 -4.94 -1.86 -8.14
CA ARG A 50 -3.69 -1.54 -8.83
C ARG A 50 -3.48 -0.03 -9.00
N ASP A 51 -4.54 0.70 -9.31
CA ASP A 51 -4.48 2.15 -9.57
C ASP A 51 -4.50 2.98 -8.28
N HIS A 52 -4.84 2.35 -7.16
CA HIS A 52 -4.96 3.00 -5.86
C HIS A 52 -3.93 2.52 -4.82
N ALA A 53 -2.99 1.66 -5.21
CA ALA A 53 -1.93 1.19 -4.32
C ALA A 53 -1.02 2.35 -3.88
N LEU A 54 -0.73 2.43 -2.58
CA LEU A 54 0.15 3.47 -2.01
C LEU A 54 1.65 3.13 -2.13
N THR A 55 1.96 1.99 -2.73
CA THR A 55 3.32 1.50 -2.95
C THR A 55 3.42 0.90 -4.34
N ASP A 56 4.62 0.82 -4.90
CA ASP A 56 4.84 0.16 -6.19
C ASP A 56 4.55 -1.36 -6.12
N ALA A 57 4.42 -1.93 -4.91
CA ALA A 57 4.17 -3.35 -4.71
C ALA A 57 2.70 -3.70 -4.98
N GLU A 58 2.51 -4.80 -5.72
CA GLU A 58 1.18 -5.27 -6.07
C GLU A 58 0.46 -5.81 -4.82
N ILE A 59 -0.83 -5.53 -4.75
CA ILE A 59 -1.71 -6.08 -3.73
C ILE A 59 -2.31 -7.37 -4.29
N GLU A 60 -1.90 -8.50 -3.71
CA GLU A 60 -2.42 -9.80 -4.10
C GLU A 60 -3.90 -9.96 -3.74
N ARG A 61 -4.65 -10.69 -4.58
CA ARG A 61 -6.05 -11.05 -4.28
C ARG A 61 -6.22 -11.71 -2.92
N ALA A 62 -5.29 -12.57 -2.52
CA ALA A 62 -5.33 -13.21 -1.21
C ALA A 62 -5.25 -12.18 -0.06
N ALA A 63 -4.47 -11.11 -0.22
CA ALA A 63 -4.40 -10.03 0.76
C ALA A 63 -5.71 -9.23 0.80
N LEU A 64 -6.28 -8.88 -0.36
CA LEU A 64 -7.60 -8.24 -0.44
C LEU A 64 -8.67 -9.03 0.32
N TYR A 65 -8.80 -10.32 0.05
CA TYR A 65 -9.85 -11.13 0.68
C TYR A 65 -9.62 -11.33 2.18
N ARG A 66 -8.36 -11.44 2.65
CA ARG A 66 -8.06 -11.43 4.09
C ARG A 66 -8.45 -10.10 4.73
N THR A 67 -8.16 -8.98 4.07
CA THR A 67 -8.52 -7.65 4.56
C THR A 67 -10.03 -7.45 4.59
N LEU A 68 -10.76 -7.83 3.54
CA LEU A 68 -12.23 -7.77 3.52
C LEU A 68 -12.84 -8.59 4.67
N ARG A 69 -12.33 -9.80 4.91
CA ARG A 69 -12.77 -10.64 6.04
C ARG A 69 -12.52 -9.96 7.38
N GLN A 70 -11.35 -9.35 7.56
CA GLN A 70 -11.02 -8.64 8.81
C GLN A 70 -11.91 -7.41 9.02
N LEU A 71 -12.13 -6.62 7.96
CA LEU A 71 -13.01 -5.46 7.99
C LEU A 71 -14.46 -5.85 8.31
N GLU A 72 -14.92 -6.98 7.79
CA GLU A 72 -16.22 -7.55 8.11
C GLU A 72 -16.32 -7.99 9.57
N MET A 73 -15.33 -8.74 10.06
CA MET A 73 -15.26 -9.15 11.47
C MET A 73 -15.23 -7.95 12.43
N ASN A 74 -14.61 -6.85 12.02
CA ASN A 74 -14.53 -5.61 12.80
C ASN A 74 -15.78 -4.71 12.65
N GLY A 75 -16.78 -5.11 11.84
CA GLY A 75 -18.00 -4.35 11.60
C GLY A 75 -17.81 -3.10 10.73
N ASN A 76 -16.67 -2.96 10.05
CA ASN A 76 -16.37 -1.83 9.16
C ASN A 76 -17.01 -2.03 7.77
N VAL A 77 -17.17 -3.28 7.36
CA VAL A 77 -17.78 -3.68 6.09
C VAL A 77 -18.89 -4.68 6.37
N ARG A 78 -19.97 -4.62 5.60
CA ARG A 78 -21.00 -5.67 5.55
C ARG A 78 -20.97 -6.33 4.19
N SER A 79 -21.35 -7.60 4.13
CA SER A 79 -21.52 -8.31 2.87
C SER A 79 -22.82 -9.07 2.79
N GLU A 80 -23.32 -9.20 1.56
CA GLU A 80 -24.56 -9.91 1.24
C GLU A 80 -24.33 -10.75 -0.01
N TRP A 81 -24.99 -11.91 -0.09
CA TRP A 81 -25.02 -12.73 -1.30
C TRP A 81 -26.11 -12.21 -2.23
N GLU A 82 -25.73 -11.88 -3.46
CA GLU A 82 -26.66 -11.53 -4.53
C GLU A 82 -26.86 -12.76 -5.43
N THR A 83 -28.09 -13.29 -5.41
CA THR A 83 -28.49 -14.50 -6.17
C THR A 83 -29.46 -14.20 -7.32
N ASP A 84 -30.00 -12.99 -7.40
CA ASP A 84 -31.19 -12.68 -8.20
C ASP A 84 -30.93 -12.38 -9.68
N LYS A 85 -29.67 -12.39 -10.14
CA LYS A 85 -29.31 -12.02 -11.53
C LYS A 85 -29.09 -13.20 -12.49
N GLY A 86 -29.57 -14.40 -12.14
CA GLY A 86 -29.49 -15.57 -13.03
C GLY A 86 -28.07 -16.07 -13.32
N GLY A 87 -27.12 -15.82 -12.41
CA GLY A 87 -25.74 -16.25 -12.50
C GLY A 87 -25.21 -16.80 -11.16
N PRO A 88 -23.92 -17.20 -11.09
CA PRO A 88 -23.32 -17.67 -9.85
C PRO A 88 -23.49 -16.64 -8.74
N ALA A 89 -23.84 -17.08 -7.53
CA ALA A 89 -24.00 -16.20 -6.38
C ALA A 89 -22.74 -15.33 -6.20
N ARG A 90 -22.92 -14.01 -6.12
CA ARG A 90 -21.82 -13.06 -5.94
C ARG A 90 -21.92 -12.39 -4.59
N ARG A 91 -20.77 -12.21 -3.93
CA ARG A 91 -20.71 -11.49 -2.65
C ARG A 91 -20.49 -10.00 -2.90
N VAL A 92 -21.44 -9.18 -2.49
CA VAL A 92 -21.39 -7.72 -2.56
C VAL A 92 -20.93 -7.18 -1.22
N TYR A 93 -20.04 -6.19 -1.23
CA TYR A 93 -19.53 -5.53 -0.04
C TYR A 93 -19.96 -4.07 -0.01
N ARG A 94 -20.29 -3.58 1.19
CA ARG A 94 -20.66 -2.18 1.46
C ARG A 94 -20.00 -1.70 2.75
N LEU A 95 -19.61 -0.42 2.78
CA LEU A 95 -19.18 0.22 4.03
C LEU A 95 -20.36 0.31 5.00
N THR A 96 -20.03 0.21 6.28
CA THR A 96 -20.92 0.60 7.38
C THR A 96 -20.56 2.01 7.84
N PRO A 97 -21.41 2.69 8.63
CA PRO A 97 -21.05 3.96 9.26
C PRO A 97 -19.77 3.89 10.10
N ARG A 98 -19.50 2.73 10.71
CA ARG A 98 -18.24 2.47 11.43
C ARG A 98 -17.04 2.41 10.48
N GLY A 99 -17.20 1.76 9.32
CA GLY A 99 -16.17 1.73 8.29
C GLY A 99 -15.85 3.10 7.71
N GLU A 100 -16.84 3.99 7.60
CA GLU A 100 -16.60 5.38 7.18
C GLU A 100 -15.76 6.15 8.19
N LYS A 101 -16.08 6.06 9.49
CA LYS A 101 -15.23 6.62 10.55
C LYS A 101 -13.82 6.04 10.54
N HIS A 102 -13.72 4.72 10.31
CA HIS A 102 -12.42 4.07 10.23
C HIS A 102 -11.58 4.55 9.03
N LEU A 103 -12.23 4.89 7.90
CA LEU A 103 -11.57 5.53 6.77
C LEU A 103 -11.04 6.94 7.12
N GLU A 104 -11.78 7.72 7.91
CA GLU A 104 -11.31 9.03 8.41
C GLU A 104 -10.10 8.90 9.35
N GLU A 105 -10.12 7.91 10.24
CA GLU A 105 -8.98 7.58 11.11
C GLU A 105 -7.75 7.22 10.26
N TRP A 106 -7.93 6.37 9.25
CA TRP A 106 -6.87 6.03 8.31
C TRP A 106 -6.32 7.23 7.56
N ALA A 107 -7.17 8.17 7.12
CA ALA A 107 -6.73 9.40 6.47
C ALA A 107 -5.83 10.23 7.41
N THR A 108 -6.19 10.32 8.69
CA THR A 108 -5.41 11.00 9.73
C THR A 108 -4.05 10.31 9.95
N VAL A 109 -4.04 8.98 10.08
CA VAL A 109 -2.81 8.19 10.27
C VAL A 109 -1.89 8.34 9.06
N LEU A 110 -2.42 8.23 7.86
CA LEU A 110 -1.62 8.33 6.62
C LEU A 110 -1.04 9.74 6.42
N ASP A 111 -1.75 10.80 6.80
CA ASP A 111 -1.20 12.16 6.81
C ASP A 111 0.01 12.29 7.75
N HIS A 112 -0.10 11.77 8.98
CA HIS A 112 1.01 11.77 9.93
C HIS A 112 2.21 10.93 9.45
N VAL A 113 1.94 9.76 8.84
CA VAL A 113 2.97 8.91 8.24
C VAL A 113 3.64 9.63 7.08
N SER A 114 2.87 10.24 6.18
CA SER A 114 3.38 11.01 5.04
C SER A 114 4.32 12.14 5.48
N LYS A 115 3.92 12.93 6.48
CA LYS A 115 4.75 13.99 7.07
C LYS A 115 6.05 13.43 7.68
N SER A 116 5.97 12.29 8.33
CA SER A 116 7.13 11.63 8.94
C SER A 116 8.10 11.06 7.90
N MET A 117 7.59 10.45 6.84
CA MET A 117 8.38 9.99 5.70
C MET A 117 9.06 11.17 4.99
N ALA A 118 8.33 12.27 4.75
CA ALA A 118 8.89 13.47 4.12
C ALA A 118 10.05 14.07 4.93
N ARG A 119 9.89 14.15 6.26
CA ARG A 119 10.97 14.57 7.17
C ARG A 119 12.16 13.62 7.11
N PHE A 120 11.94 12.31 7.19
CA PHE A 120 13.02 11.32 7.09
C PHE A 120 13.80 11.45 5.78
N VAL A 121 13.11 11.61 4.64
CA VAL A 121 13.75 11.80 3.33
C VAL A 121 14.61 13.07 3.31
N LYS A 122 14.13 14.17 3.90
CA LYS A 122 14.89 15.41 4.01
C LYS A 122 16.18 15.20 4.81
N ASP A 123 16.07 14.56 5.98
CA ASP A 123 17.19 14.36 6.89
C ASP A 123 18.23 13.39 6.30
N ALA A 124 17.77 12.29 5.70
CA ALA A 124 18.63 11.32 5.02
C ALA A 124 19.41 11.96 3.86
N ARG A 125 18.76 12.78 3.03
CA ARG A 125 19.43 13.52 1.94
C ARG A 125 20.47 14.50 2.49
N ALA A 126 20.16 15.22 3.55
CA ALA A 126 21.10 16.15 4.18
C ALA A 126 22.34 15.43 4.74
N ALA A 127 22.14 14.27 5.38
CA ALA A 127 23.23 13.44 5.89
C ALA A 127 24.13 12.88 4.77
N LEU A 128 23.52 12.39 3.68
CA LEU A 128 24.25 11.85 2.52
C LEU A 128 25.03 12.93 1.74
N ASN A 129 24.53 14.17 1.73
CA ASN A 129 25.16 15.29 1.03
C ASN A 129 26.21 16.03 1.89
N SER A 130 26.37 15.69 3.17
CA SER A 130 27.31 16.37 4.07
C SER A 130 28.76 15.93 3.82
N PRO A 131 29.74 16.86 3.75
CA PRO A 131 31.13 16.55 3.40
C PRO A 131 31.86 15.65 4.42
N ALA A 132 31.35 15.51 5.64
CA ALA A 132 31.87 14.59 6.65
C ALA A 132 31.73 13.10 6.23
N ALA A 133 30.69 12.73 5.48
CA ALA A 133 30.48 11.36 5.00
C ALA A 133 31.37 10.98 3.80
N ARG A 134 31.90 11.98 3.06
CA ARG A 134 32.82 11.75 1.93
C ARG A 134 34.24 11.39 2.36
N LYS A 135 34.66 11.78 3.58
CA LYS A 135 36.03 11.56 4.07
C LYS A 135 36.31 10.11 4.50
N SER A 136 35.30 9.28 4.76
CA SER A 136 35.49 7.88 5.17
C SER A 136 35.67 6.90 4.01
N SER A 137 35.32 7.29 2.77
CA SER A 137 35.43 6.40 1.60
C SER A 137 36.71 6.58 0.77
N GLY A 138 37.58 7.55 1.13
CA GLY A 138 38.81 7.89 0.39
C GLY A 138 40.11 7.32 0.97
N ALA A 139 40.09 6.67 2.14
CA ALA A 139 41.31 6.26 2.85
C ALA A 139 41.84 4.85 2.50
N VAL A 140 41.22 4.12 1.57
CA VAL A 140 41.65 2.76 1.18
C VAL A 140 42.14 2.72 -0.27
N ARG A 141 43.09 3.58 -0.64
CA ARG A 141 43.96 3.42 -1.82
C ARG A 141 45.24 4.24 -1.64
N GLN A 142 46.16 3.79 -0.78
CA GLN A 142 47.61 3.99 -0.90
C GLN A 142 48.35 3.28 0.24
N ALA A 143 48.85 2.09 -0.06
CA ALA A 143 50.00 1.40 0.54
C ALA A 143 50.25 0.21 -0.41
N SER A 144 51.11 0.41 -1.42
CA SER A 144 52.50 -0.08 -1.45
C SER A 144 52.57 -1.58 -1.69
#